data_AF-K2AXK3-F1
#
_entry.id   AF-K2AXK3-F1
#
_cell.length_a   1.000
_cell.length_b   1.000
_cell.length_c   1.000
_cell.angle_alpha   90.00
_cell.angle_beta   90.00
_cell.angle_gamma   90.00
#
_symmetry.space_group_name_H-M   'P 1'
#
loop_
_entity.id
_entity.type
_entity.pdbx_description
1 polymer ?
#
loop_
_entity_poly.entity_id
_entity_poly.type
_entity_poly.pdbx_seq_one_letter_code
_entity_poly.pdbx_strand_id
1 'polypeptide(L)'
;AGSWSGSVIGGLMFGAGMVLARGCSGRLLVLAATGNLRSLIAGLIFAVVAQMSLHGWLAPLRGYLAGLWVTPGGRNVDLLATLSLPSWSGLVLGVAIAALALVLARRNQIGARVLIFASGVGFAVALGWVLTFALAQVAFDPVSVSSVTFSGPSANTLMFFLVPDAVLEFDIGLVPGVFVGAFLAAALTHELKFQGFDGESQMRRSMTGAALMGFGAMLAGGCAIGAGVTGGSIFVATAWLALSCMWIGAAITDFVVDQAGKPKLA
;
A
#
# COMPACT_ATOMS: atom_id res chain seq x y z
N ALA A 1 -7.68 12.34 7.96
CA ALA A 1 -8.62 12.08 9.06
C ALA A 1 -8.99 10.60 9.05
N GLY A 2 -9.01 9.97 10.22
CA GLY A 2 -9.46 8.58 10.37
C GLY A 2 -10.97 8.50 10.15
N SER A 3 -11.42 7.55 9.33
CA SER A 3 -12.84 7.32 9.05
C SER A 3 -13.08 5.83 8.94
N TRP A 4 -14.07 5.34 9.68
CA TRP A 4 -14.49 3.94 9.62
C TRP A 4 -15.13 3.63 8.27
N SER A 5 -15.99 4.51 7.77
CA SER A 5 -16.61 4.34 6.45
C SER A 5 -15.56 4.38 5.34
N GLY A 6 -14.56 5.26 5.47
CA GLY A 6 -13.43 5.33 4.55
C GLY A 6 -12.62 4.03 4.52
N SER A 7 -12.30 3.47 5.69
CA SER A 7 -11.57 2.20 5.80
C SER A 7 -12.37 1.01 5.25
N VAL A 8 -13.69 0.92 5.50
CA VAL A 8 -14.53 -0.17 4.96
C VAL A 8 -14.65 -0.05 3.44
N ILE A 9 -15.18 1.07 2.95
CA ILE A 9 -15.54 1.26 1.54
C ILE A 9 -14.25 1.31 0.70
N GLY A 10 -13.27 2.09 1.14
CA GLY A 10 -11.98 2.20 0.49
C GLY A 10 -11.23 0.87 0.49
N GLY A 11 -11.25 0.14 1.60
CA GLY A 11 -10.64 -1.19 1.71
C GLY A 11 -11.26 -2.18 0.73
N LEU A 12 -12.58 -2.28 0.66
CA LEU A 12 -13.28 -3.16 -0.28
C LEU A 12 -12.97 -2.81 -1.74
N MET A 13 -13.03 -1.52 -2.10
CA MET A 13 -12.71 -1.04 -3.45
C MET A 13 -11.24 -1.32 -3.82
N PHE A 14 -10.32 -1.10 -2.88
CA PHE A 14 -8.90 -1.39 -3.06
C PHE A 14 -8.67 -2.90 -3.25
N GLY A 15 -9.33 -3.73 -2.43
CA GLY A 15 -9.30 -5.20 -2.54
C GLY A 15 -9.75 -5.70 -3.90
N ALA A 16 -10.90 -5.20 -4.39
CA ALA A 16 -11.38 -5.50 -5.73
C ALA A 16 -10.40 -5.04 -6.81
N GLY A 17 -9.89 -3.81 -6.68
CA GLY A 17 -8.89 -3.24 -7.58
C GLY A 17 -7.62 -4.09 -7.68
N MET A 18 -7.13 -4.63 -6.56
CA MET A 18 -5.95 -5.50 -6.53
C MET A 18 -6.11 -6.76 -7.38
N VAL A 19 -7.29 -7.40 -7.33
CA VAL A 19 -7.57 -8.62 -8.10
C VAL A 19 -7.70 -8.29 -9.59
N LEU A 20 -8.39 -7.20 -9.92
CA LEU A 20 -8.57 -6.75 -11.30
C LEU A 20 -7.24 -6.33 -11.96
N ALA A 21 -6.38 -5.63 -11.21
CA ALA A 21 -5.05 -5.20 -11.65
C ALA A 21 -3.97 -6.28 -11.53
N ARG A 22 -4.28 -7.44 -10.90
CA ARG A 22 -3.34 -8.55 -10.60
C ARG A 22 -2.11 -8.11 -9.82
N GLY A 23 -2.26 -7.14 -8.93
CA GLY A 23 -1.17 -6.63 -8.12
C GLY A 23 -1.61 -5.58 -7.11
N CYS A 24 -0.76 -5.34 -6.11
CA CYS A 24 -0.86 -4.18 -5.23
C CYS A 24 0.09 -3.08 -5.72
N SER A 25 -0.05 -1.86 -5.21
CA SER A 25 0.77 -0.70 -5.65
C SER A 25 2.29 -0.97 -5.62
N GLY A 26 2.80 -1.62 -4.57
CA GLY A 26 4.22 -1.99 -4.49
C GLY A 26 4.64 -3.02 -5.54
N ARG A 27 3.83 -4.06 -5.77
CA ARG A 27 4.12 -5.08 -6.79
C ARG A 27 4.06 -4.50 -8.21
N LEU A 28 3.11 -3.61 -8.49
CA LEU A 28 3.03 -2.95 -9.80
C LEU A 28 4.26 -2.10 -10.09
N LEU A 29 4.79 -1.38 -9.09
CA LEU A 29 6.02 -0.60 -9.23
C LEU A 29 7.25 -1.48 -9.54
N VAL A 30 7.41 -2.59 -8.79
CA VAL A 30 8.51 -3.53 -9.04
C VAL A 30 8.38 -4.19 -10.41
N LEU A 31 7.18 -4.64 -10.80
CA LEU A 31 6.94 -5.24 -12.12
C LEU A 31 7.12 -4.24 -13.26
N ALA A 32 6.74 -2.97 -13.06
CA ALA A 32 6.99 -1.91 -14.02
C ALA A 32 8.50 -1.72 -14.24
N ALA A 33 9.30 -1.77 -13.17
CA ALA A 33 10.76 -1.69 -13.26
C ALA A 33 11.38 -2.89 -13.99
N THR A 34 10.77 -4.08 -13.92
CA THR A 34 11.28 -5.26 -14.67
C THR A 34 10.90 -5.28 -16.16
N GLY A 35 10.17 -4.28 -16.65
CA GLY A 35 9.76 -4.16 -18.07
C GLY A 35 8.33 -4.59 -18.38
N ASN A 36 7.46 -4.73 -17.39
CA ASN A 36 6.06 -5.09 -17.61
C ASN A 36 5.20 -3.86 -17.95
N LEU A 37 4.82 -3.71 -19.23
CA LEU A 37 4.10 -2.53 -19.72
C LEU A 37 2.70 -2.40 -19.12
N ARG A 38 2.02 -3.53 -18.84
CA ARG A 38 0.73 -3.54 -18.16
C ARG A 38 0.82 -2.92 -16.76
N SER A 39 1.84 -3.30 -16.00
CA SER A 39 2.04 -2.82 -14.63
C SER A 39 2.44 -1.35 -14.62
N LEU A 40 3.20 -0.90 -15.63
CA LEU A 40 3.55 0.50 -15.81
C LEU A 40 2.29 1.36 -16.05
N ILE A 41 1.43 0.98 -17.00
CA ILE A 41 0.19 1.73 -17.28
C ILE A 41 -0.77 1.69 -16.10
N ALA A 42 -0.96 0.52 -15.47
CA ALA A 42 -1.79 0.39 -14.28
C ALA A 42 -1.25 1.25 -13.12
N GLY A 43 0.07 1.27 -12.91
CA GLY A 43 0.73 2.12 -11.92
C GLY A 43 0.52 3.61 -12.18
N LEU A 44 0.62 4.04 -13.44
CA LEU A 44 0.37 5.43 -13.83
C LEU A 44 -1.09 5.84 -13.57
N ILE A 45 -2.06 5.00 -13.98
CA ILE A 45 -3.49 5.25 -13.72
C ILE A 45 -3.75 5.31 -12.22
N PHE A 46 -3.16 4.39 -11.46
CA PHE A 46 -3.25 4.40 -10.00
C PHE A 46 -2.75 5.73 -9.43
N ALA A 47 -1.57 6.21 -9.84
CA ALA A 47 -0.99 7.47 -9.35
C ALA A 47 -1.85 8.70 -9.73
N VAL A 48 -2.38 8.74 -10.95
CA VAL A 48 -3.26 9.82 -11.41
C VAL A 48 -4.57 9.83 -10.63
N VAL A 49 -5.23 8.68 -10.46
CA VAL A 49 -6.50 8.60 -9.72
C VAL A 49 -6.29 8.86 -8.23
N ALA A 50 -5.18 8.39 -7.67
CA ALA A 50 -4.74 8.74 -6.32
C ALA A 50 -4.62 10.27 -6.15
N GLN A 51 -3.96 10.94 -7.09
CA GLN A 51 -3.80 12.39 -7.05
C GLN A 51 -5.14 13.13 -7.24
N MET A 52 -5.99 12.66 -8.15
CA MET A 52 -7.34 13.18 -8.34
C MET A 52 -8.21 13.04 -7.09
N SER A 53 -7.95 12.02 -6.26
CA SER A 53 -8.68 11.77 -5.02
C SER A 53 -8.16 12.59 -3.84
N LEU A 54 -6.88 12.98 -3.87
CA LEU A 54 -6.27 13.83 -2.83
C LEU A 54 -6.55 15.31 -3.08
N HIS A 55 -6.21 15.81 -4.27
CA HIS A 55 -6.26 17.24 -4.59
C HIS A 55 -7.17 17.58 -5.78
N GLY A 56 -7.67 16.57 -6.48
CA GLY A 56 -8.49 16.78 -7.67
C GLY A 56 -9.99 16.71 -7.41
N TRP A 57 -10.73 16.49 -8.50
CA TRP A 57 -12.18 16.46 -8.52
C TRP A 57 -12.78 15.33 -7.67
N LEU A 58 -12.06 14.23 -7.42
CA LEU A 58 -12.57 13.13 -6.59
C LEU A 58 -12.45 13.43 -5.08
N ALA A 59 -11.79 14.52 -4.68
CA ALA A 59 -11.64 14.94 -3.29
C ALA A 59 -12.99 15.17 -2.55
N PRO A 60 -13.98 15.92 -3.08
CA PRO A 60 -15.29 16.07 -2.44
C PRO A 60 -16.03 14.74 -2.29
N LEU A 61 -15.93 13.85 -3.28
CA LEU A 61 -16.56 12.53 -3.22
C LEU A 61 -15.90 11.67 -2.13
N ARG A 62 -14.58 11.69 -2.04
CA ARG A 62 -13.82 11.05 -0.96
C ARG A 62 -14.20 11.61 0.40
N GLY A 63 -14.33 12.93 0.50
CA GLY A 63 -14.76 13.64 1.72
C GLY A 63 -16.16 13.24 2.17
N TYR A 64 -17.12 13.16 1.23
CA TYR A 64 -18.47 12.69 1.52
C TYR A 64 -18.46 11.27 2.05
N LEU A 65 -17.82 10.33 1.34
CA LEU A 65 -17.75 8.91 1.72
C LEU A 65 -17.04 8.69 3.07
N ALA A 66 -15.96 9.44 3.33
CA ALA A 66 -15.27 9.41 4.61
C ALA A 66 -16.08 10.07 5.74
N GLY A 67 -16.98 11.01 5.40
CA GLY A 67 -17.84 11.72 6.32
C GLY A 67 -19.03 10.91 6.86
N LEU A 68 -19.40 9.80 6.20
CA LEU A 68 -20.52 8.95 6.68
C LEU A 68 -20.28 8.42 8.09
N TRP A 69 -19.05 8.03 8.42
CA TRP A 69 -18.74 7.51 9.75
C TRP A 69 -17.32 7.86 10.18
N VAL A 70 -17.19 9.04 10.78
CA VAL A 70 -15.92 9.59 11.23
C VAL A 70 -15.54 9.02 12.60
N THR A 71 -14.26 8.72 12.77
CA THR A 71 -13.71 8.22 14.02
C THR A 71 -13.72 9.34 15.11
N PRO A 72 -13.92 9.03 16.41
CA PRO A 72 -13.93 10.04 17.47
C PRO A 72 -12.65 10.91 17.44
N GLY A 73 -12.80 12.23 17.31
CA GLY A 73 -11.69 13.19 17.26
C GLY A 73 -10.99 13.31 15.90
N GLY A 74 -11.47 12.67 14.83
CA GLY A 74 -10.94 12.80 13.46
C GLY A 74 -9.53 12.20 13.25
N ARG A 75 -8.98 11.55 14.27
CA ARG A 75 -7.66 10.91 14.27
C ARG A 75 -7.81 9.40 14.14
N ASN A 76 -6.76 8.75 13.61
CA ASN A 76 -6.65 7.31 13.63
C ASN A 76 -6.66 6.83 15.09
N VAL A 77 -7.52 5.86 15.41
CA VAL A 77 -7.61 5.30 16.77
C VAL A 77 -6.52 4.28 16.94
N ASP A 78 -5.54 4.60 17.77
CA ASP A 78 -4.55 3.64 18.24
C ASP A 78 -5.22 2.71 19.26
N LEU A 79 -5.23 1.40 18.99
CA LEU A 79 -5.80 0.41 19.94
C LEU A 79 -5.05 0.44 21.28
N LEU A 80 -3.75 0.78 21.26
CA LEU A 80 -2.94 0.88 22.48
C LEU A 80 -3.37 2.06 23.37
N ALA A 81 -3.70 3.20 22.77
CA ALA A 81 -4.10 4.40 23.52
C ALA A 81 -5.52 4.25 24.11
N THR A 82 -6.42 3.56 23.39
CA THR A 82 -7.80 3.31 23.86
C THR A 82 -7.89 2.23 24.94
N LEU A 83 -6.93 1.29 24.96
CA LEU A 83 -6.88 0.23 25.96
C LEU A 83 -6.07 0.61 27.22
N SER A 84 -5.55 1.86 27.29
CA SER A 84 -4.76 2.38 28.42
C SER A 84 -3.56 1.50 28.82
N LEU A 85 -2.98 0.78 27.86
CA LEU A 85 -1.88 -0.13 28.12
C LEU A 85 -0.54 0.63 28.19
N PRO A 86 0.39 0.24 29.09
CA PRO A 86 1.72 0.84 29.18
C PRO A 86 2.47 0.77 27.85
N SER A 87 3.34 1.74 27.57
CA SER A 87 4.14 1.84 26.33
C SER A 87 4.92 0.57 25.96
N TRP A 88 5.27 -0.25 26.94
CA TRP A 88 5.96 -1.54 26.77
C TRP A 88 5.11 -2.61 26.08
N SER A 89 3.77 -2.49 26.11
CA SER A 89 2.85 -3.47 25.52
C SER A 89 2.98 -3.60 24.00
N GLY A 90 3.26 -2.50 23.29
CA GLY A 90 3.49 -2.52 21.84
C GLY A 90 4.76 -3.28 21.47
N LEU A 91 5.82 -3.14 22.28
CA LEU A 91 7.07 -3.89 22.12
C LEU A 91 6.84 -5.38 22.37
N VAL A 92 6.10 -5.74 23.43
CA VAL A 92 5.79 -7.13 23.77
C VAL A 92 4.94 -7.80 22.68
N LEU A 93 3.92 -7.11 22.16
CA LEU A 93 3.11 -7.60 21.05
C LEU A 93 3.91 -7.73 19.75
N GLY A 94 4.77 -6.76 19.44
CA GLY A 94 5.69 -6.84 18.29
C GLY A 94 6.63 -8.03 18.39
N VAL A 95 7.22 -8.28 19.56
CA VAL A 95 8.07 -9.45 19.82
C VAL A 95 7.28 -10.75 19.75
N ALA A 96 6.04 -10.78 20.25
CA ALA A 96 5.18 -11.95 20.18
C ALA A 96 4.81 -12.30 18.72
N ILE A 97 4.48 -11.30 17.91
CA ILE A 97 4.19 -11.48 16.48
C ILE A 97 5.46 -11.91 15.72
N ALA A 98 6.63 -11.35 16.06
CA ALA A 98 7.90 -11.76 15.47
C ALA A 98 8.26 -13.22 15.84
N ALA A 99 8.04 -13.63 17.09
CA ALA A 99 8.23 -15.00 17.53
C ALA A 99 7.27 -15.96 16.80
N LEU A 100 6.00 -15.58 16.67
CA LEU A 100 5.01 -16.37 15.94
C LEU A 100 5.35 -16.48 14.45
N ALA A 101 5.84 -15.40 13.83
CA ALA A 101 6.33 -15.41 12.46
C ALA A 101 7.53 -16.34 12.27
N LEU A 102 8.48 -16.36 13.23
CA LEU A 102 9.64 -17.27 13.21
C LEU A 102 9.22 -18.74 13.40
N VAL A 103 8.26 -19.01 14.28
CA VAL A 103 7.70 -20.36 14.48
C VAL A 103 7.00 -20.83 13.20
N LEU A 104 6.18 -19.97 12.57
CA LEU A 104 5.49 -20.30 11.34
C LEU A 104 6.46 -20.49 10.17
N ALA A 105 7.50 -19.65 10.08
CA ALA A 105 8.54 -19.78 9.06
C ALA A 105 9.32 -21.10 9.18
N ARG A 106 9.63 -21.54 10.41
CA ARG A 106 10.23 -22.86 10.65
C ARG A 106 9.27 -23.99 10.31
N ARG A 107 7.99 -23.87 10.68
CA ARG A 107 6.98 -24.89 10.41
C ARG A 107 6.72 -25.08 8.91
N ASN A 108 6.77 -24.00 8.14
CA ASN A 108 6.54 -24.01 6.69
C ASN A 108 7.83 -24.20 5.86
N GLN A 109 8.97 -24.51 6.49
CA GLN A 109 10.26 -24.73 5.84
C GLN A 109 10.65 -23.63 4.84
N ILE A 110 10.40 -22.37 5.21
CA ILE A 110 10.70 -21.23 4.35
C ILE A 110 12.23 -21.12 4.23
N GLY A 111 12.75 -21.13 2.99
CA GLY A 111 14.19 -21.07 2.73
C GLY A 111 14.85 -19.83 3.32
N ALA A 112 16.07 -19.99 3.84
CA ALA A 112 16.81 -18.94 4.56
C ALA A 112 16.95 -17.62 3.77
N ARG A 113 17.03 -17.69 2.43
CA ARG A 113 17.09 -16.50 1.56
C ARG A 113 15.84 -15.61 1.71
N VAL A 114 14.65 -16.20 1.70
CA VAL A 114 13.38 -15.45 1.83
C VAL A 114 13.31 -14.78 3.20
N LEU A 115 13.78 -15.46 4.25
CA LEU A 115 13.81 -14.90 5.61
C LEU A 115 14.74 -13.67 5.71
N ILE A 116 15.92 -13.73 5.07
CA ILE A 116 16.87 -12.62 5.03
C ILE A 116 16.28 -11.42 4.28
N PHE A 117 15.71 -11.64 3.09
CA PHE A 117 15.10 -10.56 2.31
C PHE A 117 13.86 -9.98 3.00
N ALA A 118 13.01 -10.82 3.60
CA ALA A 118 11.85 -10.36 4.37
C ALA A 118 12.27 -9.53 5.59
N SER A 119 13.31 -9.95 6.30
CA SER A 119 13.88 -9.19 7.42
C SER A 119 14.47 -7.86 6.93
N GLY A 120 15.11 -7.84 5.75
CA GLY A 120 15.59 -6.62 5.11
C GLY A 120 14.47 -5.62 4.78
N VAL A 121 13.33 -6.10 4.26
CA VAL A 121 12.14 -5.24 4.03
C VAL A 121 11.59 -4.70 5.34
N GLY A 122 11.48 -5.54 6.38
CA GLY A 122 11.06 -5.09 7.72
C GLY A 122 12.00 -4.03 8.30
N PHE A 123 13.31 -4.21 8.14
CA PHE A 123 14.31 -3.24 8.57
C PHE A 123 14.23 -1.93 7.77
N ALA A 124 13.96 -1.99 6.47
CA ALA A 124 13.73 -0.81 5.64
C ALA A 124 12.52 0.01 6.12
N VAL A 125 11.45 -0.67 6.60
CA VAL A 125 10.30 0.01 7.19
C VAL A 125 10.66 0.70 8.51
N ALA A 126 11.43 0.02 9.37
CA ALA A 126 11.92 0.61 10.62
C ALA A 126 12.85 1.80 10.36
N LEU A 127 13.76 1.68 9.39
CA LEU A 127 14.59 2.80 8.91
C LEU A 127 13.73 3.95 8.38
N GLY A 128 12.66 3.66 7.63
CA GLY A 128 11.72 4.68 7.15
C GLY A 128 11.11 5.51 8.28
N TRP A 129 10.71 4.88 9.39
CA TRP A 129 10.25 5.58 10.59
C TRP A 129 11.35 6.44 11.23
N VAL A 130 12.55 5.89 11.40
CA VAL A 130 13.67 6.62 12.04
C VAL A 130 14.12 7.81 11.19
N LEU A 131 14.20 7.62 9.88
CA LEU A 131 14.65 8.66 8.95
C LEU A 131 13.62 9.79 8.90
N THR A 132 12.33 9.47 8.75
CA THR A 132 11.26 10.49 8.76
C THR A 132 11.14 11.19 10.11
N PHE A 133 11.34 10.47 11.22
CA PHE A 133 11.40 11.08 12.55
C PHE A 133 12.60 12.03 12.71
N ALA A 134 13.78 11.65 12.22
CA ALA A 134 14.97 12.50 12.25
C ALA A 134 14.81 13.74 11.37
N LEU A 135 14.20 13.61 10.18
CA LEU A 135 13.86 14.74 9.32
C LEU A 135 12.83 15.66 9.96
N ALA A 136 11.79 15.10 10.61
CA ALA A 136 10.76 15.88 11.31
C ALA A 136 11.30 16.67 12.51
N GLN A 137 12.44 16.28 13.09
CA GLN A 137 13.11 17.06 14.16
C GLN A 137 13.96 18.22 13.64
N VAL A 138 14.35 18.19 12.36
CA VAL A 138 15.21 19.22 11.73
C VAL A 138 14.40 20.16 10.83
N ALA A 139 13.27 19.70 10.29
CA ALA A 139 12.37 20.51 9.48
C ALA A 139 11.52 21.45 10.37
N PHE A 140 11.55 22.75 10.07
CA PHE A 140 10.74 23.78 10.75
C PHE A 140 9.26 23.80 10.30
N ASP A 141 8.88 22.98 9.31
CA ASP A 141 7.52 22.81 8.79
C ASP A 141 6.97 21.43 9.21
N PRO A 142 5.67 21.26 9.55
CA PRO A 142 5.12 20.00 10.05
C PRO A 142 5.11 18.90 8.98
N VAL A 143 6.21 18.16 8.87
CA VAL A 143 6.28 16.94 8.05
C VAL A 143 5.51 15.83 8.77
N SER A 144 4.48 15.29 8.12
CA SER A 144 3.72 14.17 8.67
C SER A 144 4.61 12.93 8.77
N VAL A 145 4.89 12.47 9.99
CA VAL A 145 5.66 11.23 10.22
C VAL A 145 4.87 10.05 9.66
N SER A 146 5.25 9.63 8.47
CA SER A 146 4.67 8.47 7.79
C SER A 146 5.81 7.56 7.34
N SER A 147 5.67 6.28 7.60
CA SER A 147 6.60 5.25 7.14
C SER A 147 6.22 4.76 5.75
N VAL A 148 6.94 3.75 5.25
CA VAL A 148 6.82 3.21 3.89
C VAL A 148 5.37 2.96 3.47
N THR A 149 4.88 3.78 2.56
CA THR A 149 3.58 3.61 1.88
C THR A 149 3.75 3.89 0.40
N PHE A 150 2.84 3.39 -0.42
CA PHE A 150 2.91 3.50 -1.89
C PHE A 150 1.68 4.15 -2.48
N SER A 151 0.91 4.90 -1.69
CA SER A 151 -0.28 5.62 -2.18
C SER A 151 -0.01 7.12 -2.25
N GLY A 152 0.29 7.73 -1.10
CA GLY A 152 0.66 9.15 -1.02
C GLY A 152 1.92 9.50 -1.83
N PRO A 153 3.04 8.78 -1.61
CA PRO A 153 4.29 8.95 -2.37
C PRO A 153 4.10 8.95 -3.88
N SER A 154 3.34 8.00 -4.41
CA SER A 154 3.10 7.88 -5.86
C SER A 154 2.39 9.10 -6.45
N ALA A 155 1.47 9.69 -5.68
CA ALA A 155 0.75 10.89 -6.06
C ALA A 155 1.67 12.12 -5.98
N ASN A 156 2.49 12.21 -4.92
CA ASN A 156 3.42 13.32 -4.70
C ASN A 156 4.60 13.30 -5.70
N THR A 157 5.14 12.13 -6.05
CA THR A 157 6.15 12.00 -7.12
C THR A 157 5.58 12.47 -8.46
N LEU A 158 4.30 12.22 -8.74
CA LEU A 158 3.65 12.69 -9.97
C LEU A 158 3.50 14.22 -9.98
N MET A 159 3.20 14.84 -8.82
CA MET A 159 3.19 16.30 -8.67
C MET A 159 4.58 16.93 -8.75
N PHE A 160 5.61 16.27 -8.22
CA PHE A 160 6.99 16.74 -8.32
C PHE A 160 7.43 16.90 -9.78
N PHE A 161 7.00 16.00 -10.67
CA PHE A 161 7.25 16.15 -12.11
C PHE A 161 6.40 17.23 -12.79
N LEU A 162 5.30 17.66 -12.15
CA LEU A 162 4.34 18.61 -12.73
C LEU A 162 4.55 20.05 -12.25
N VAL A 163 5.12 20.25 -11.05
CA VAL A 163 5.27 21.56 -10.41
C VAL A 163 6.76 21.89 -10.22
N PRO A 164 7.22 23.10 -10.62
CA PRO A 164 8.64 23.47 -10.57
C PRO A 164 9.20 23.69 -9.15
N ASP A 165 8.37 24.08 -8.17
CA ASP A 165 8.78 24.40 -6.78
C ASP A 165 8.50 23.25 -5.79
N ALA A 166 8.68 22.01 -6.21
CA ALA A 166 8.39 20.86 -5.35
C ALA A 166 9.55 20.58 -4.37
N VAL A 167 9.26 20.70 -3.07
CA VAL A 167 10.20 20.39 -1.99
C VAL A 167 10.48 18.88 -1.99
N LEU A 168 11.75 18.49 -1.88
CA LEU A 168 12.15 17.08 -1.82
C LEU A 168 11.81 16.49 -0.45
N GLU A 169 10.72 15.74 -0.40
CA GLU A 169 10.31 14.96 0.77
C GLU A 169 10.74 13.48 0.63
N PHE A 170 10.85 12.78 1.77
CA PHE A 170 11.16 11.34 1.82
C PHE A 170 10.22 10.52 0.92
N ASP A 171 8.94 10.89 0.90
CA ASP A 171 7.91 10.26 0.08
C ASP A 171 8.22 10.35 -1.43
N ILE A 172 8.80 11.46 -1.90
CA ILE A 172 9.12 11.64 -3.33
C ILE A 172 10.31 10.78 -3.74
N GLY A 173 11.28 10.56 -2.85
CA GLY A 173 12.47 9.74 -3.10
C GLY A 173 12.23 8.23 -3.00
N LEU A 174 11.21 7.79 -2.26
CA LEU A 174 10.90 6.37 -2.05
C LEU A 174 10.54 5.65 -3.35
N VAL A 175 9.65 6.24 -4.17
CA VAL A 175 9.18 5.63 -5.42
C VAL A 175 10.32 5.41 -6.44
N PRO A 176 11.11 6.43 -6.82
CA PRO A 176 12.24 6.24 -7.72
C PRO A 176 13.33 5.35 -7.11
N GLY A 177 13.56 5.42 -5.79
CA GLY A 177 14.49 4.54 -5.11
C GLY A 177 14.12 3.05 -5.23
N VAL A 178 12.84 2.71 -5.00
CA VAL A 178 12.32 1.35 -5.20
C VAL A 178 12.36 0.94 -6.66
N PHE A 179 12.06 1.85 -7.59
CA PHE A 179 12.11 1.58 -9.02
C PHE A 179 13.53 1.26 -9.50
N VAL A 180 14.52 2.09 -9.14
CA VAL A 180 15.93 1.88 -9.49
C VAL A 180 16.47 0.63 -8.81
N GLY A 181 16.13 0.39 -7.54
CA GLY A 181 16.53 -0.83 -6.81
C GLY A 181 15.98 -2.09 -7.46
N ALA A 182 14.70 -2.10 -7.85
CA ALA A 182 14.07 -3.22 -8.55
C ALA A 182 14.67 -3.40 -9.96
N PHE A 183 14.95 -2.31 -10.67
CA PHE A 183 15.59 -2.35 -11.99
C PHE A 183 16.99 -2.95 -11.93
N LEU A 184 17.83 -2.49 -10.99
CA LEU A 184 19.17 -3.04 -10.77
C LEU A 184 19.09 -4.51 -10.37
N ALA A 185 18.22 -4.88 -9.43
CA ALA A 185 18.05 -6.27 -9.03
C ALA A 185 17.68 -7.16 -10.23
N ALA A 186 16.71 -6.74 -11.05
CA ALA A 186 16.30 -7.48 -12.24
C ALA A 186 17.37 -7.51 -13.35
N ALA A 187 18.18 -6.46 -13.47
CA ALA A 187 19.32 -6.42 -14.37
C ALA A 187 20.39 -7.43 -13.95
N LEU A 188 20.72 -7.50 -12.64
CA LEU A 188 21.68 -8.45 -12.09
C LEU A 188 21.18 -9.90 -12.19
N THR A 189 19.88 -10.15 -12.04
CA THR A 189 19.30 -11.49 -12.19
C THR A 189 19.00 -11.87 -13.64
N HIS A 190 19.26 -10.98 -14.61
CA HIS A 190 18.92 -11.16 -16.03
C HIS A 190 17.43 -11.49 -16.28
N GLU A 191 16.54 -10.95 -15.44
CA GLU A 191 15.09 -11.16 -15.54
C GLU A 191 14.37 -10.00 -16.24
N LEU A 192 15.11 -9.02 -16.76
CA LEU A 192 14.55 -7.93 -17.57
C LEU A 192 13.88 -8.49 -18.82
N LYS A 193 12.54 -8.41 -18.84
CA LYS A 193 11.72 -8.88 -19.95
C LYS A 193 10.68 -7.83 -20.27
N PHE A 194 10.76 -7.28 -21.48
CA PHE A 194 9.72 -6.40 -22.00
C PHE A 194 8.46 -7.22 -22.30
N GLN A 195 7.48 -7.12 -21.42
CA GLN A 195 6.20 -7.82 -21.54
C GLN A 195 5.12 -6.84 -21.98
N GLY A 196 4.54 -7.09 -23.16
CA GLY A 196 3.43 -6.32 -23.73
C GLY A 196 2.07 -6.73 -23.16
N PHE A 197 1.01 -6.27 -23.82
CA PHE A 197 -0.36 -6.63 -23.49
C PHE A 197 -0.76 -7.93 -24.19
N ASP A 198 -1.12 -8.96 -23.40
CA ASP A 198 -1.61 -10.24 -23.94
C ASP A 198 -3.04 -10.15 -24.52
N GLY A 199 -3.84 -9.13 -24.17
CA GLY A 199 -5.20 -8.94 -24.70
C GLY A 199 -5.95 -7.70 -24.20
N GLU A 200 -6.90 -7.21 -25.00
CA GLU A 200 -7.71 -6.00 -24.74
C GLU A 200 -8.56 -6.12 -23.46
N SER A 201 -9.20 -7.27 -23.25
CA SER A 201 -10.04 -7.54 -22.07
C SER A 201 -9.22 -7.43 -20.78
N GLN A 202 -8.00 -7.96 -20.79
CA GLN A 202 -7.09 -7.91 -19.65
C GLN A 202 -6.55 -6.49 -19.41
N MET A 203 -6.30 -5.73 -20.48
CA MET A 203 -5.90 -4.34 -20.39
C MET A 203 -6.99 -3.49 -19.74
N ARG A 204 -8.24 -3.58 -20.22
CA ARG A 204 -9.40 -2.88 -19.64
C ARG A 204 -9.63 -3.26 -18.18
N ARG A 205 -9.52 -4.55 -17.85
CA ARG A 205 -9.63 -5.05 -16.47
C ARG A 205 -8.54 -4.47 -15.56
N SER A 206 -7.30 -4.40 -16.05
CA SER A 206 -6.19 -3.85 -15.28
C SER A 206 -6.30 -2.35 -15.06
N MET A 207 -6.77 -1.61 -16.07
CA MET A 207 -6.98 -0.16 -15.99
C MET A 207 -8.12 0.21 -15.03
N THR A 208 -9.26 -0.47 -15.13
CA THR A 208 -10.39 -0.28 -14.22
C THR A 208 -10.03 -0.68 -12.79
N GLY A 209 -9.28 -1.78 -12.64
CA GLY A 209 -8.71 -2.19 -11.35
C GLY A 209 -7.78 -1.15 -10.73
N ALA A 210 -6.87 -0.56 -11.53
CA ALA A 210 -5.96 0.49 -11.09
C ALA A 210 -6.70 1.76 -10.63
N ALA A 211 -7.76 2.15 -11.33
CA ALA A 211 -8.59 3.29 -10.93
C ALA A 211 -9.31 3.05 -9.60
N LEU A 212 -9.96 1.89 -9.44
CA LEU A 212 -10.59 1.48 -8.19
C LEU A 212 -9.58 1.40 -7.04
N MET A 213 -8.39 0.88 -7.33
CA MET A 213 -7.30 0.79 -6.36
C MET A 213 -6.79 2.19 -5.96
N GLY A 214 -6.64 3.12 -6.90
CA GLY A 214 -6.18 4.49 -6.63
C GLY A 214 -7.13 5.26 -5.73
N PHE A 215 -8.43 5.23 -6.07
CA PHE A 215 -9.46 5.88 -5.26
C PHE A 215 -9.62 5.19 -3.90
N GLY A 216 -9.71 3.85 -3.90
CA GLY A 216 -9.85 3.05 -2.69
C GLY A 216 -8.70 3.25 -1.71
N ALA A 217 -7.47 3.38 -2.20
CA ALA A 217 -6.31 3.64 -1.36
C ALA A 217 -6.41 4.99 -0.62
N MET A 218 -6.83 6.04 -1.31
CA MET A 218 -6.97 7.37 -0.73
C MET A 218 -8.18 7.48 0.20
N LEU A 219 -9.23 6.72 -0.06
CA LEU A 219 -10.40 6.62 0.81
C LEU A 219 -10.08 5.81 2.09
N ALA A 220 -9.35 4.71 1.95
CA ALA A 220 -8.91 3.87 3.08
C ALA A 220 -7.80 4.52 3.92
N GLY A 221 -7.08 5.49 3.36
CA GLY A 221 -5.94 6.15 4.00
C GLY A 221 -4.62 5.38 3.86
N GLY A 222 -4.52 4.42 2.93
CA GLY A 222 -3.31 3.65 2.66
C GLY A 222 -3.50 2.52 1.64
N CYS A 223 -2.39 2.01 1.10
CA CYS A 223 -2.35 0.76 0.34
C CYS A 223 -2.15 -0.45 1.27
N ALA A 224 -2.10 -1.67 0.72
CA ALA A 224 -1.82 -2.88 1.49
C ALA A 224 -0.53 -2.80 2.35
N ILE A 225 0.54 -2.17 1.85
CA ILE A 225 1.79 -2.00 2.61
C ILE A 225 1.61 -0.93 3.70
N GLY A 226 0.93 0.17 3.36
CA GLY A 226 0.61 1.26 4.28
C GLY A 226 -0.34 0.86 5.43
N ALA A 227 -1.37 0.08 5.13
CA ALA A 227 -2.33 -0.39 6.14
C ALA A 227 -1.78 -1.60 6.89
N GLY A 228 -1.13 -2.54 6.19
CA GLY A 228 -0.70 -3.80 6.78
C GLY A 228 0.61 -3.74 7.53
N VAL A 229 1.66 -3.15 6.93
CA VAL A 229 3.00 -3.16 7.53
C VAL A 229 3.18 -1.96 8.44
N THR A 230 2.93 -0.75 7.93
CA THR A 230 3.17 0.46 8.70
C THR A 230 2.05 0.76 9.68
N GLY A 231 0.80 0.80 9.23
CA GLY A 231 -0.38 0.96 10.11
C GLY A 231 -0.56 -0.21 11.09
N GLY A 232 -0.20 -1.42 10.68
CA GLY A 232 -0.18 -2.59 11.55
C GLY A 232 0.86 -2.50 12.68
N SER A 233 2.05 -1.96 12.41
CA SER A 233 3.12 -1.83 13.42
C SER A 233 2.77 -0.90 14.58
N ILE A 234 1.90 0.09 14.36
CA ILE A 234 1.41 1.02 15.37
C ILE A 234 0.04 0.63 15.93
N PHE A 235 -0.51 -0.53 15.53
CA PHE A 235 -1.81 -1.05 15.98
C PHE A 235 -2.96 -0.05 15.79
N VAL A 236 -3.00 0.60 14.62
CA VAL A 236 -4.10 1.51 14.27
C VAL A 236 -5.36 0.72 13.88
N ALA A 237 -6.49 1.04 14.50
CA ALA A 237 -7.76 0.33 14.28
C ALA A 237 -8.27 0.46 12.85
N THR A 238 -8.19 1.66 12.30
CA THR A 238 -8.62 1.97 10.93
C THR A 238 -7.78 1.23 9.90
N ALA A 239 -6.49 1.00 10.17
CA ALA A 239 -5.58 0.26 9.31
C ALA A 239 -5.87 -1.24 9.31
N TRP A 240 -6.09 -1.84 10.50
CA TRP A 240 -6.51 -3.23 10.63
C TRP A 240 -7.86 -3.50 9.98
N LEU A 241 -8.81 -2.59 10.16
CA LEU A 241 -10.12 -2.69 9.53
C LEU A 241 -10.02 -2.53 8.01
N ALA A 242 -9.25 -1.55 7.51
CA ALA A 242 -9.00 -1.40 6.08
C ALA A 242 -8.36 -2.65 5.48
N LEU A 243 -7.35 -3.22 6.14
CA LEU A 243 -6.69 -4.45 5.70
C LEU A 243 -7.65 -5.64 5.62
N SER A 244 -8.51 -5.80 6.64
CA SER A 244 -9.53 -6.87 6.68
C SER A 244 -10.53 -6.70 5.54
N CYS A 245 -10.99 -5.48 5.29
CA CYS A 245 -11.89 -5.15 4.19
C CYS A 245 -11.21 -5.33 2.81
N MET A 246 -9.92 -5.02 2.67
CA MET A 246 -9.15 -5.31 1.46
C MET A 246 -9.12 -6.82 1.18
N TRP A 247 -8.93 -7.63 2.21
CA TRP A 247 -8.90 -9.08 2.08
C TRP A 247 -10.27 -9.65 1.67
N ILE A 248 -11.34 -9.17 2.28
CA ILE A 248 -12.72 -9.51 1.92
C ILE A 248 -13.03 -9.09 0.48
N GLY A 249 -12.70 -7.86 0.10
CA GLY A 249 -12.95 -7.34 -1.25
C GLY A 249 -12.17 -8.12 -2.31
N ALA A 250 -10.94 -8.51 -2.01
CA ALA A 250 -10.14 -9.36 -2.88
C ALA A 250 -10.74 -10.77 -3.01
N ALA A 251 -11.11 -11.42 -1.90
CA ALA A 251 -11.71 -12.75 -1.92
C ALA A 251 -13.02 -12.80 -2.71
N ILE A 252 -13.90 -11.82 -2.52
CA ILE A 252 -15.17 -11.71 -3.27
C ILE A 252 -14.89 -11.53 -4.77
N THR A 253 -13.95 -10.65 -5.11
CA THR A 253 -13.65 -10.35 -6.52
C THR A 253 -12.96 -11.53 -7.22
N ASP A 254 -12.07 -12.23 -6.51
CA ASP A 254 -11.44 -13.46 -7.03
C ASP A 254 -12.48 -14.54 -7.32
N PHE A 255 -13.41 -14.74 -6.38
CA PHE A 255 -14.51 -15.69 -6.55
C PHE A 255 -15.40 -15.33 -7.74
N VAL A 256 -15.80 -14.06 -7.87
CA VAL A 256 -16.70 -13.61 -8.93
C VAL A 256 -16.02 -13.61 -10.30
N VAL A 257 -14.74 -13.26 -10.40
CA VAL A 257 -14.12 -12.99 -11.71
C VAL A 257 -13.18 -14.10 -12.16
N ASP A 258 -12.39 -14.70 -11.27
CA ASP A 258 -11.39 -15.72 -11.65
C ASP A 258 -11.89 -17.15 -11.40
N GLN A 259 -12.86 -17.37 -10.51
CA GLN A 259 -13.44 -18.70 -10.25
C GLN A 259 -14.74 -18.95 -11.02
N ALA A 260 -15.51 -17.92 -11.39
CA ALA A 260 -16.77 -18.09 -12.13
C ALA A 260 -16.62 -18.73 -13.52
N GLY A 261 -15.39 -18.81 -14.06
CA GLY A 261 -15.09 -19.43 -15.35
C GLY A 261 -14.43 -20.81 -15.27
N LYS A 262 -14.14 -21.36 -14.09
CA LYS A 262 -13.53 -22.69 -13.97
C LYS A 262 -14.64 -23.75 -13.83
N PRO A 263 -14.74 -24.74 -14.75
CA PRO A 263 -15.57 -25.89 -14.46
C PRO A 263 -15.02 -26.52 -13.18
N LYS A 264 -15.92 -26.82 -12.23
CA LYS A 264 -15.56 -27.60 -11.04
C LYS A 264 -14.84 -28.84 -11.53
N LEU A 265 -13.55 -28.96 -11.21
CA LEU A 265 -12.80 -30.20 -11.41
C LEU A 265 -13.56 -31.26 -10.61
N ALA A 266 -14.24 -32.13 -11.35
CA ALA A 266 -14.91 -33.33 -10.84
C ALA A 266 -13.87 -34.34 -10.34
#